data_AF-A0A261SFV1-F1
#
_entry.id   AF-A0A261SFV1-F1
#
_cell.length_a   1.000
_cell.length_b   1.000
_cell.length_c   1.000
_cell.angle_alpha   90.00
_cell.angle_beta   90.00
_cell.angle_gamma   90.00
#
_symmetry.space_group_name_H-M   'P 1'
#
loop_
_entity.id
_entity.type
_entity.pdbx_description
1 polymer ?
#
loop_
_entity_poly.entity_id
_entity_poly.type
_entity_poly.pdbx_seq_one_letter_code
_entity_poly.pdbx_strand_id
1 'polypeptide(L)'
;MPRLNKIAALSPAERQRVDDVVRASNYYNLDGMKAQLSDMGIEVSRSALFRYVGELKKKDAGIPVGLNERLIVIMDRSTGLVTTITKESTVDQIVGLLSPIP
;
A
#
# COMPACT_ATOMS: atom_id res chain seq x y z
N MET A 1 -25.43 17.25 1.50
CA MET A 1 -24.57 17.48 0.30
C MET A 1 -23.46 16.44 0.28
N PRO A 2 -23.29 15.64 -0.79
CA PRO A 2 -22.17 14.73 -0.89
C PRO A 2 -20.88 15.56 -0.95
N ARG A 3 -20.03 15.46 0.07
CA ARG A 3 -18.73 16.14 0.12
C ARG A 3 -17.90 15.66 -1.08
N LEU A 4 -17.60 16.56 -2.02
CA LEU A 4 -16.67 16.26 -3.12
C LEU A 4 -15.38 15.68 -2.52
N ASN A 5 -15.03 14.48 -2.94
CA ASN A 5 -13.76 13.88 -2.57
C ASN A 5 -12.67 14.71 -3.25
N LYS A 6 -11.86 15.47 -2.48
CA LYS A 6 -10.78 16.31 -3.04
C LYS A 6 -9.88 15.53 -4.01
N ILE A 7 -9.70 14.24 -3.75
CA ILE A 7 -8.92 13.32 -4.58
C ILE A 7 -9.58 13.06 -5.95
N ALA A 8 -10.91 13.10 -6.03
CA ALA A 8 -11.65 12.97 -7.30
C ALA A 8 -11.61 14.25 -8.16
N ALA A 9 -11.17 15.38 -7.59
CA ALA A 9 -10.93 16.63 -8.32
C ALA A 9 -9.48 16.77 -8.80
N LEU A 10 -8.56 15.89 -8.35
CA LEU A 10 -7.18 15.86 -8.84
C LEU A 10 -7.14 15.48 -10.32
N SER A 11 -6.12 15.99 -11.02
CA SER A 11 -5.81 15.56 -12.38
C SER A 11 -5.53 14.05 -12.45
N PRO A 12 -5.68 13.41 -13.61
CA PRO A 12 -5.38 11.98 -13.75
C PRO A 12 -3.96 11.61 -13.31
N ALA A 13 -2.97 12.47 -13.62
CA ALA A 13 -1.58 12.25 -13.24
C ALA A 13 -1.36 12.32 -11.72
N GLU A 14 -1.97 13.29 -11.03
CA GLU A 14 -1.89 13.39 -9.57
C GLU A 14 -2.64 12.25 -8.89
N ARG A 15 -3.80 11.86 -9.43
CA ARG A 15 -4.56 10.72 -8.92
C ARG A 15 -3.78 9.42 -9.03
N GLN A 16 -3.05 9.22 -10.14
CA GLN A 16 -2.17 8.07 -10.29
C GLN A 16 -1.09 8.06 -9.20
N ARG A 17 -0.46 9.20 -8.89
CA ARG A 17 0.50 9.29 -7.77
C ARG A 17 -0.12 8.95 -6.42
N VAL A 18 -1.36 9.37 -6.18
CA VAL A 18 -2.11 8.98 -4.97
C VAL A 18 -2.32 7.47 -4.92
N ASP A 19 -2.73 6.86 -6.03
CA ASP A 19 -2.90 5.40 -6.12
C ASP A 19 -1.58 4.68 -5.83
N ASP A 20 -0.47 5.14 -6.41
CA ASP A 20 0.85 4.54 -6.24
C ASP A 20 1.30 4.59 -4.77
N VAL A 21 1.12 5.73 -4.09
CA VAL A 21 1.44 5.88 -2.66
C VAL A 21 0.57 4.97 -1.79
N VAL A 22 -0.73 4.90 -2.09
CA VAL A 22 -1.67 4.05 -1.35
C VAL A 22 -1.31 2.57 -1.51
N ARG A 23 -0.99 2.13 -2.74
CA ARG A 23 -0.59 0.75 -3.04
C ARG A 23 0.78 0.40 -2.45
N ALA A 24 1.77 1.29 -2.55
CA ALA A 24 3.08 1.10 -1.94
C ALA A 24 2.99 0.93 -0.41
N SER A 25 2.02 1.60 0.22
CA SER A 25 1.74 1.50 1.65
C SER A 25 0.79 0.33 2.00
N ASN A 26 0.45 -0.53 1.03
CA ASN A 26 -0.50 -1.64 1.16
C ASN A 26 -1.85 -1.23 1.78
N TYR A 27 -2.34 -0.02 1.49
CA TYR A 27 -3.58 0.53 2.09
C TYR A 27 -3.51 0.80 3.60
N TYR A 28 -2.34 0.65 4.23
CA TYR A 28 -2.12 0.87 5.65
C TYR A 28 -1.21 2.10 5.88
N ASN A 29 -1.21 2.67 7.08
CA ASN A 29 -0.43 3.87 7.43
C ASN A 29 -0.85 5.19 6.72
N LEU A 30 -2.06 5.67 7.02
CA LEU A 30 -2.60 6.92 6.46
C LEU A 30 -1.72 8.16 6.74
N ASP A 31 -1.07 8.22 7.88
CA ASP A 31 -0.24 9.37 8.26
C ASP A 31 1.03 9.41 7.42
N GLY A 32 1.68 8.26 7.21
CA GLY A 32 2.81 8.13 6.30
C GLY A 32 2.43 8.48 4.86
N MET A 33 1.31 7.95 4.36
CA MET A 33 0.81 8.31 3.03
C MET A 33 0.56 9.82 2.90
N LYS A 34 -0.06 10.45 3.91
CA LYS A 34 -0.35 11.88 3.87
C LYS A 34 0.94 12.71 3.86
N ALA A 35 1.94 12.34 4.65
CA ALA A 35 3.24 13.00 4.64
C ALA A 35 3.90 12.88 3.25
N GLN A 36 3.95 11.67 2.70
CA GLN A 36 4.53 11.42 1.37
C GLN A 36 3.80 12.18 0.25
N LEU A 37 2.48 12.29 0.33
CA LEU A 37 1.70 13.08 -0.64
C LEU A 37 1.97 14.57 -0.51
N SER A 38 2.12 15.08 0.72
CA SER A 38 2.49 16.48 0.97
C SER A 38 3.88 16.79 0.41
N ASP A 39 4.85 15.90 0.57
CA ASP A 39 6.19 16.02 -0.03
C ASP A 39 6.14 16.07 -1.58
N MET A 40 5.13 15.46 -2.18
CA MET A 40 4.85 15.49 -3.63
C MET A 40 4.00 16.70 -4.07
N GLY A 41 3.67 17.62 -3.15
CA GLY A 41 2.81 18.79 -3.39
C GLY A 41 1.32 18.48 -3.45
N ILE A 42 0.88 17.29 -3.02
CA ILE A 42 -0.51 16.84 -3.06
C ILE A 42 -1.13 16.95 -1.65
N GLU A 43 -1.93 17.99 -1.45
CA GLU A 43 -2.57 18.27 -0.17
C GLU A 43 -3.94 17.59 -0.02
N VAL A 44 -3.98 16.54 0.81
CA VAL A 44 -5.21 15.77 1.11
C VAL A 44 -5.47 15.69 2.61
N SER A 45 -6.74 15.75 3.01
CA SER A 45 -7.11 15.51 4.40
C SER A 45 -7.06 14.02 4.71
N ARG A 46 -6.74 13.68 5.97
CA ARG A 46 -6.71 12.28 6.43
C ARG A 46 -8.04 11.56 6.21
N SER A 47 -9.17 12.25 6.40
CA SER A 47 -10.52 11.69 6.21
C SER A 47 -10.86 11.45 4.74
N ALA A 48 -10.41 12.33 3.83
CA ALA A 48 -10.56 12.11 2.38
C ALA A 48 -9.71 10.93 1.93
N LEU A 49 -8.46 10.86 2.40
CA LEU A 49 -7.54 9.76 2.10
C LEU A 49 -8.09 8.43 2.60
N PHE A 50 -8.58 8.35 3.84
CA PHE A 50 -9.17 7.11 4.38
C PHE A 50 -10.32 6.58 3.54
N ARG A 51 -11.25 7.46 3.13
CA ARG A 51 -12.36 7.07 2.25
C ARG A 51 -11.85 6.60 0.89
N TYR A 52 -10.88 7.30 0.32
CA TYR A 52 -10.29 6.95 -0.97
C TYR A 52 -9.59 5.59 -0.93
N VAL A 53 -8.80 5.32 0.11
CA VAL A 53 -8.14 4.03 0.35
C VAL A 53 -9.17 2.90 0.40
N GLY A 54 -10.30 3.10 1.08
CA GLY A 54 -11.37 2.10 1.15
C GLY A 54 -11.98 1.78 -0.22
N GLU A 55 -12.22 2.78 -1.06
CA GLU A 55 -12.76 2.59 -2.41
C GLU A 55 -11.72 1.97 -3.35
N LEU A 56 -10.47 2.41 -3.29
CA LEU A 56 -9.38 1.84 -4.08
C LEU A 56 -9.14 0.37 -3.72
N LYS A 57 -9.14 0.03 -2.43
CA LYS A 57 -8.98 -1.35 -1.95
C LYS A 57 -10.09 -2.27 -2.48
N LYS A 58 -11.35 -1.81 -2.52
CA LYS A 58 -12.47 -2.57 -3.09
C LYS A 58 -12.30 -2.78 -4.60
N LYS A 59 -11.87 -1.73 -5.31
CA LYS A 59 -11.62 -1.78 -6.75
C LYS A 59 -10.50 -2.76 -7.07
N ASP A 60 -9.40 -2.70 -6.32
CA ASP A 60 -8.23 -3.55 -6.52
C ASP A 60 -8.49 -4.99 -6.06
N ALA A 61 -9.37 -5.23 -5.09
CA ALA A 61 -9.82 -6.58 -4.71
C ALA A 61 -10.57 -7.33 -5.83
N GLY A 62 -11.14 -6.61 -6.80
CA GLY A 62 -11.78 -7.20 -7.98
C GLY A 62 -10.81 -7.49 -9.13
N ILE A 63 -9.56 -7.06 -9.03
CA ILE A 63 -8.52 -7.32 -10.02
C ILE A 63 -7.79 -8.58 -9.56
N PRO A 64 -7.71 -9.65 -10.37
CA PRO A 64 -6.86 -10.80 -10.06
C PRO A 64 -5.43 -10.29 -9.92
N VAL A 65 -4.96 -10.16 -8.68
CA VAL A 65 -3.55 -9.88 -8.40
C VAL A 65 -2.77 -10.99 -9.09
N GLY A 66 -1.84 -10.63 -9.99
CA GLY A 66 -1.00 -11.61 -10.68
C GLY A 66 -0.47 -12.60 -9.64
N LEU A 67 -0.92 -13.85 -9.78
CA LEU A 67 -0.95 -14.90 -8.73
C LEU A 67 0.43 -15.30 -8.16
N ASN A 68 1.51 -14.62 -8.54
CA ASN A 68 2.87 -15.05 -8.31
C ASN A 68 3.73 -14.08 -7.48
N GLU A 69 3.36 -12.81 -7.33
CA GLU A 69 4.14 -11.87 -6.50
C GLU A 69 3.77 -11.99 -5.02
N ARG A 70 4.77 -12.21 -4.16
CA ARG A 70 4.59 -12.22 -2.70
C ARG A 70 5.45 -11.17 -2.03
N LEU A 71 4.85 -10.56 -1.01
CA LEU A 71 5.48 -9.61 -0.11
C LEU A 71 5.92 -10.34 1.16
N ILE A 72 7.22 -10.28 1.47
CA ILE A 72 7.79 -10.79 2.71
C ILE A 72 8.22 -9.59 3.55
N VAL A 73 7.68 -9.47 4.75
CA VAL A 73 8.05 -8.42 5.71
C VAL A 73 8.82 -9.06 6.85
N ILE A 74 10.10 -8.73 6.95
CA ILE A 74 10.99 -9.19 8.02
C ILE A 74 11.13 -8.06 9.03
N MET A 75 10.70 -8.30 10.26
CA MET A 75 10.83 -7.36 11.36
C MET A 75 11.82 -7.91 12.39
N ASP A 76 12.91 -7.19 12.60
CA ASP A 76 13.77 -7.43 13.74
C ASP A 76 13.10 -6.83 14.99
N ARG A 77 12.72 -7.69 15.92
CA ARG A 77 12.03 -7.29 17.16
C ARG A 77 12.94 -6.51 18.12
N SER A 78 14.26 -6.68 18.01
CA SER A 78 15.23 -6.04 18.91
C SER A 78 15.54 -4.61 18.50
N THR A 79 15.55 -4.33 17.19
CA THR A 79 15.88 -3.03 16.62
C THR A 79 14.66 -2.28 16.07
N GLY A 80 13.53 -2.97 15.87
CA GLY A 80 12.35 -2.44 15.21
C GLY A 80 12.54 -2.23 13.70
N LEU A 81 13.67 -2.69 13.14
CA LEU A 81 13.98 -2.49 11.74
C LEU A 81 13.12 -3.43 10.87
N VAL A 82 12.49 -2.83 9.86
CA VAL A 82 11.61 -3.54 8.92
C VAL A 82 12.28 -3.60 7.56
N THR A 83 12.49 -4.82 7.08
CA THR A 83 12.96 -5.08 5.71
C THR A 83 11.82 -5.70 4.91
N THR A 84 11.53 -5.11 3.75
CA THR A 84 10.47 -5.57 2.85
C THR A 84 11.10 -6.16 1.60
N ILE A 85 10.75 -7.40 1.28
CA ILE A 85 11.22 -8.10 0.08
C ILE A 85 10.01 -8.44 -0.78
N THR A 86 10.03 -7.96 -2.02
CA THR A 86 9.04 -8.32 -3.04
C THR A 86 9.68 -9.30 -4.01
N LYS A 87 9.11 -10.50 -4.14
CA LYS A 87 9.64 -11.51 -5.04
C LYS A 87 8.53 -12.41 -5.56
N GLU A 88 8.65 -12.82 -6.83
CA GLU A 88 7.87 -13.94 -7.33
C GLU A 88 8.34 -15.25 -6.68
N SER A 89 7.48 -15.90 -5.92
CA SER A 89 7.80 -17.16 -5.21
C SER A 89 6.53 -17.99 -5.05
N THR A 90 6.61 -19.24 -4.58
CA THR A 90 5.46 -20.06 -4.11
C THR A 90 5.38 -20.05 -2.56
N VAL A 91 4.21 -20.34 -1.95
CA VAL A 91 4.08 -20.35 -0.48
C VAL A 91 5.04 -21.37 0.11
N ASP A 92 5.13 -22.53 -0.54
CA ASP A 92 6.01 -23.63 -0.14
C ASP A 92 7.50 -23.23 -0.18
N GLN A 93 7.91 -22.40 -1.15
CA GLN A 93 9.28 -21.89 -1.22
C GLN A 93 9.60 -20.96 -0.05
N ILE A 94 8.66 -20.10 0.36
CA ILE A 94 8.85 -19.19 1.50
C ILE A 94 8.86 -19.98 2.81
N VAL A 95 7.93 -20.93 2.98
CA VAL A 95 7.86 -21.78 4.18
C VAL A 95 9.10 -22.67 4.29
N GLY A 96 9.62 -23.18 3.17
CA GLY A 96 10.85 -23.98 3.15
C GLY A 96 12.10 -23.20 3.57
N LEU A 97 12.14 -21.88 3.35
CA LEU A 97 13.24 -21.01 3.81
C LEU A 97 13.15 -20.67 5.31
N LEU A 98 11.96 -20.75 5.91
CA LEU A 98 11.70 -20.35 7.30
C LEU A 98 11.62 -21.55 8.26
N SER A 99 11.50 -22.76 7.73
CA SER A 99 11.50 -23.98 8.53
C SER A 99 12.94 -24.28 8.96
N PRO A 100 13.21 -24.53 10.27
CA PRO A 100 14.54 -24.96 10.68
C PRO A 100 14.86 -26.29 9.97
N ILE A 101 16.07 -26.38 9.40
CA ILE A 101 16.64 -27.66 9.00
C ILE A 101 16.69 -28.52 10.27
N PRO A 102 16.16 -29.77 10.25
CA PRO A 102 16.13 -30.65 11.42
C PRO A 102 17.52 -30.93 11.99
#